data_AF-A0A0W0GJ64-F1
#
_entry.id   AF-A0A0W0GJ64-F1
#
_cell.length_a   1.000
_cell.length_b   1.000
_cell.length_c   1.000
_cell.angle_alpha   90.00
_cell.angle_beta   90.00
_cell.angle_gamma   90.00
#
_symmetry.space_group_name_H-M   'P 1'
#
loop_
_entity.id
_entity.type
_entity.pdbx_description
1 polymer ?
#
loop_
_entity_poly.entity_id
_entity_poly.type
_entity_poly.pdbx_seq_one_letter_code
_entity_poly.pdbx_strand_id
1 'polypeptide(L)'
;MEIFNGRIHLPGSDHPADVTLEIDWIGKVVFIKFTRPEGGFSQWPGLMVQTIGVEEAVFRTRGIPPRFTHWWHLARNSDDALWGLVIAAPDVHGDWQTCPLVLKKFIREV
;
A
#
# COMPACT_ATOMS: atom_id res chain seq x y z
N MET A 1 -7.00 8.90 -12.03
CA MET A 1 -6.01 8.66 -10.95
C MET A 1 -6.58 9.20 -9.66
N GLU A 2 -6.65 8.36 -8.63
CA GLU A 2 -7.01 8.77 -7.28
C GLU A 2 -5.80 8.67 -6.37
N ILE A 3 -5.77 9.49 -5.33
CA ILE A 3 -4.67 9.56 -4.37
C ILE A 3 -5.24 9.34 -2.98
N PHE A 4 -4.61 8.47 -2.20
CA PHE A 4 -4.98 8.17 -0.83
C PHE A 4 -3.77 8.27 0.09
N ASN A 5 -3.96 8.84 1.27
CA ASN A 5 -2.90 9.06 2.24
C ASN A 5 -3.23 8.43 3.58
N GLY A 6 -2.23 7.91 4.26
CA GLY A 6 -2.38 7.38 5.61
C GLY A 6 -1.04 7.18 6.29
N ARG A 7 -1.06 6.48 7.42
CA ARG A 7 0.13 6.11 8.18
C ARG A 7 0.12 4.61 8.41
N ILE A 8 1.26 3.97 8.21
CA ILE A 8 1.41 2.52 8.33
C ILE A 8 2.73 2.19 9.03
N HIS A 9 2.73 1.11 9.81
CA HIS A 9 3.95 0.46 10.25
C HIS A 9 4.09 -0.84 9.48
N LEU A 10 4.83 -0.79 8.37
CA LEU A 10 4.99 -1.96 7.51
C LEU A 10 5.76 -3.07 8.25
N PRO A 11 5.37 -4.34 8.05
CA PRO A 11 6.18 -5.44 8.54
C PRO A 11 7.59 -5.40 7.93
N GLY A 12 8.60 -5.54 8.79
CA GLY A 12 10.01 -5.43 8.44
C GLY A 12 10.60 -4.02 8.53
N SER A 13 9.82 -2.98 8.87
CA SER A 13 10.32 -1.61 9.05
C SER A 13 10.49 -1.29 10.54
N ASP A 14 11.51 -0.49 10.86
CA ASP A 14 11.81 -0.08 12.23
C ASP A 14 10.83 0.99 12.75
N HIS A 15 10.19 1.74 11.85
CA HIS A 15 9.38 2.91 12.20
C HIS A 15 8.11 3.05 11.36
N PRO A 16 7.03 3.62 11.91
CA PRO A 16 5.86 3.97 11.12
C PRO A 16 6.18 5.11 10.14
N ALA A 17 5.63 5.02 8.92
CA ALA A 17 5.82 5.98 7.85
C ALA A 17 4.48 6.49 7.31
N ASP A 18 4.47 7.72 6.80
CA ASP A 18 3.34 8.22 6.03
C ASP A 18 3.42 7.61 4.63
N VAL A 19 2.28 7.10 4.17
CA VAL A 19 2.13 6.39 2.91
C VAL A 19 1.16 7.14 2.01
N THR A 20 1.55 7.27 0.75
CA THR A 20 0.67 7.72 -0.33
C THR A 20 0.47 6.57 -1.30
N LEU A 21 -0.78 6.27 -1.61
CA LEU A 21 -1.18 5.37 -2.66
C LEU A 21 -1.79 6.16 -3.80
N GLU A 22 -1.26 5.96 -5.00
CA GLU A 22 -1.85 6.47 -6.24
C GLU A 22 -2.39 5.29 -7.04
N ILE A 23 -3.64 5.34 -7.46
CA ILE A 23 -4.29 4.25 -8.19
C ILE A 23 -5.06 4.77 -9.41
N ASP A 24 -4.85 4.10 -10.53
CA ASP A 24 -5.76 4.07 -11.66
C ASP A 24 -6.48 2.71 -11.65
N TRP A 25 -7.75 2.74 -11.24
CA TRP A 25 -8.59 1.55 -11.09
C TRP A 25 -8.83 0.81 -12.41
N ILE A 26 -9.02 1.56 -13.50
CA ILE A 26 -9.33 1.01 -14.83
C ILE A 26 -8.03 0.58 -15.51
N GLY A 27 -7.00 1.43 -15.45
CA GLY A 27 -5.68 1.13 -15.98
C GLY A 27 -4.92 0.06 -15.20
N LYS A 28 -5.40 -0.31 -13.99
CA LYS A 28 -4.76 -1.24 -13.06
C LYS A 28 -3.32 -0.85 -12.76
N VAL A 29 -3.10 0.43 -12.52
CA VAL A 29 -1.80 1.00 -12.18
C VAL A 29 -1.85 1.45 -10.73
N VAL A 30 -0.87 1.04 -9.93
CA VAL A 30 -0.73 1.46 -8.53
C VAL A 30 0.69 1.92 -8.29
N PHE A 31 0.85 3.00 -7.51
CA PHE A 31 2.13 3.41 -6.93
C PHE A 31 1.99 3.62 -5.43
N ILE A 32 2.93 3.06 -4.66
CA ILE A 32 3.10 3.33 -3.24
C ILE A 32 4.28 4.28 -3.08
N LYS A 33 4.12 5.32 -2.25
CA LYS A 33 5.18 6.26 -1.89
C LYS A 33 5.26 6.36 -0.38
N PHE A 34 6.48 6.49 0.14
CA PHE A 34 6.72 6.76 1.57
C PHE A 34 7.45 8.10 1.73
N THR A 35 7.07 8.89 2.73
CA THR A 35 7.72 10.19 3.03
C THR A 35 9.15 10.03 3.53
N ARG A 36 9.46 8.91 4.20
CA ARG A 36 10.79 8.55 4.70
C ARG A 36 11.15 7.15 4.23
N PRO A 37 11.60 7.00 2.99
CA PRO A 37 11.94 5.70 2.47
C PRO A 37 13.19 5.11 3.11
N GLU A 38 13.17 3.80 3.36
CA GLU A 38 14.35 3.01 3.71
C GLU A 38 14.96 2.42 2.43
N GLY A 39 16.30 2.50 2.28
CA GLY A 39 17.00 1.87 1.15
C GLY A 39 17.00 2.63 -0.19
N GLY A 40 16.74 3.94 -0.18
CA GLY A 40 17.03 4.85 -1.31
C GLY A 40 15.97 4.95 -2.41
N PHE A 41 14.88 4.19 -2.35
CA PHE A 41 13.74 4.32 -3.26
C PHE A 41 12.59 5.03 -2.55
N SER A 42 11.94 6.04 -3.13
CA SER A 42 10.78 6.72 -2.51
C SER A 42 9.41 6.24 -3.03
N GLN A 43 9.42 5.47 -4.11
CA GLN A 43 8.23 5.04 -4.83
C GLN A 43 8.39 3.61 -5.34
N TRP A 44 7.32 2.83 -5.26
CA TRP A 44 7.27 1.46 -5.73
C TRP A 44 6.01 1.21 -6.56
N PRO A 45 6.15 0.63 -7.77
CA PRO A 45 5.00 0.22 -8.56
C PRO A 45 4.33 -1.01 -7.94
N GLY A 46 3.00 -1.03 -7.98
CA GLY A 46 2.22 -2.23 -7.74
C GLY A 46 2.43 -3.24 -8.87
N LEU A 47 2.68 -4.49 -8.51
CA LEU A 47 2.83 -5.62 -9.42
C LEU A 47 1.58 -6.50 -9.32
N MET A 48 1.20 -7.13 -10.43
CA MET A 48 0.04 -8.04 -10.52
C MET A 48 -1.25 -7.38 -10.00
N VAL A 49 -1.45 -6.10 -10.34
CA VAL A 49 -2.61 -5.34 -9.88
C VAL A 49 -3.89 -5.96 -10.43
N GLN A 50 -4.78 -6.33 -9.51
CA GLN A 50 -6.15 -6.74 -9.78
C GLN A 50 -7.10 -5.74 -9.14
N THR A 51 -8.19 -5.42 -9.82
CA THR A 51 -9.24 -4.52 -9.33
C THR A 51 -10.60 -5.18 -9.50
N ILE A 52 -11.50 -4.93 -8.56
CA ILE A 52 -12.93 -5.25 -8.67
C ILE A 52 -13.66 -3.90 -8.69
N GLY A 53 -13.98 -3.43 -9.90
CA GLY A 53 -14.50 -2.09 -10.11
C GLY A 53 -13.55 -1.01 -9.56
N VAL A 54 -14.11 -0.05 -8.83
CA VAL A 54 -13.37 1.01 -8.12
C VAL A 54 -13.41 0.81 -6.59
N GLU A 55 -13.86 -0.37 -6.16
CA GLU A 55 -14.14 -0.70 -4.77
C GLU A 55 -13.02 -1.51 -4.13
N GLU A 56 -12.31 -2.34 -4.89
CA GLU A 56 -11.32 -3.24 -4.32
C GLU A 56 -10.10 -3.39 -5.22
N ALA A 57 -8.93 -3.49 -4.61
CA ALA A 57 -7.67 -3.75 -5.30
C ALA A 57 -6.78 -4.73 -4.52
N VAL A 58 -6.14 -5.64 -5.25
CA VAL A 58 -5.11 -6.54 -4.73
C VAL A 58 -3.87 -6.41 -5.60
N PHE A 59 -2.71 -6.23 -4.97
CA PHE A 59 -1.42 -6.15 -5.68
C PHE A 59 -0.27 -6.51 -4.74
N ARG A 60 0.94 -6.57 -5.27
CA ARG A 60 2.15 -6.70 -4.44
C ARG A 60 3.14 -5.59 -4.71
N THR A 61 3.93 -5.23 -3.72
CA THR A 61 5.15 -4.44 -3.89
C THR A 61 6.38 -5.27 -3.57
N ARG A 62 7.53 -4.89 -4.11
CA ARG A 62 8.83 -5.52 -3.82
C ARG A 62 9.84 -4.47 -3.41
N GLY A 63 10.59 -4.75 -2.35
CA GLY A 63 11.68 -3.90 -1.89
C GLY A 63 11.26 -2.74 -0.98
N ILE A 64 10.20 -2.91 -0.18
CA ILE A 64 9.77 -1.93 0.83
C ILE A 64 9.32 -2.58 2.14
N PRO A 65 10.08 -2.49 3.24
CA PRO A 65 11.51 -2.13 3.31
C PRO A 65 12.40 -3.13 2.55
N PRO A 66 13.71 -2.85 2.37
CA PRO A 66 14.56 -3.61 1.45
C PRO A 66 14.45 -5.13 1.63
N ARG A 67 14.32 -5.85 0.51
CA ARG A 67 14.19 -7.32 0.39
C ARG A 67 12.81 -7.94 0.68
N PHE A 68 11.88 -7.21 1.29
CA PHE A 68 10.54 -7.76 1.53
C PHE A 68 9.63 -7.66 0.30
N THR A 69 8.67 -8.58 0.24
CA THR A 69 7.52 -8.53 -0.68
C THR A 69 6.28 -8.43 0.17
N HIS A 70 5.43 -7.45 -0.15
CA HIS A 70 4.19 -7.20 0.56
C HIS A 70 3.02 -7.36 -0.38
N TRP A 71 2.02 -8.11 0.04
CA TRP A 71 0.72 -8.19 -0.60
C TRP A 71 -0.19 -7.17 0.04
N TRP A 72 -0.86 -6.39 -0.78
CA TRP A 72 -1.78 -5.34 -0.38
C TRP A 72 -3.15 -5.76 -0.83
N HIS A 73 -4.10 -5.79 0.12
CA HIS A 73 -5.50 -5.95 -0.15
C HIS A 73 -6.22 -4.72 0.39
N LEU A 74 -6.83 -3.95 -0.51
CA LEU A 74 -7.49 -2.70 -0.19
C LEU A 74 -8.94 -2.75 -0.66
N ALA A 75 -9.85 -2.27 0.19
CA ALA A 75 -11.25 -2.12 -0.12
C ALA A 75 -11.72 -0.73 0.28
N ARG A 76 -12.56 -0.11 -0.55
CA ARG A 76 -13.20 1.15 -0.28
C ARG A 76 -14.22 0.95 0.85
N ASN A 77 -14.21 1.88 1.80
CA ASN A 77 -15.18 1.92 2.88
C ASN A 77 -16.30 2.94 2.57
N SER A 78 -17.27 3.06 3.47
CA SER A 78 -18.43 3.95 3.30
C SER A 78 -18.07 5.44 3.19
N ASP A 79 -16.89 5.84 3.64
CA ASP A 79 -16.44 7.24 3.70
C ASP A 79 -15.54 7.61 2.51
N ASP A 80 -15.61 6.82 1.42
CA ASP A 80 -14.77 6.94 0.22
C ASP A 80 -13.26 6.75 0.49
N ALA A 81 -12.87 6.34 1.70
CA ALA A 81 -11.51 5.97 2.09
C ALA A 81 -11.23 4.50 1.76
N LEU A 82 -9.96 4.09 1.84
CA LEU A 82 -9.57 2.70 1.71
C LEU A 82 -9.25 2.13 3.08
N TRP A 83 -9.86 1.01 3.42
CA TRP A 83 -9.36 0.10 4.45
C TRP A 83 -8.51 -0.97 3.77
N GLY A 84 -7.49 -1.48 4.44
CA GLY A 84 -6.71 -2.56 3.87
C GLY A 84 -5.97 -3.43 4.87
N LEU A 85 -5.43 -4.52 4.34
CA LEU A 85 -4.53 -5.43 5.00
C LEU A 85 -3.28 -5.61 4.15
N VAL A 86 -2.13 -5.41 4.76
CA VAL A 86 -0.83 -5.70 4.16
C VAL A 86 -0.27 -6.97 4.77
N ILE A 87 0.21 -7.89 3.94
CA ILE A 87 0.79 -9.16 4.35
C ILE A 87 2.23 -9.21 3.83
N ALA A 88 3.21 -9.36 4.70
CA ALA A 88 4.59 -9.60 4.30
C ALA A 88 4.85 -11.10 4.07
N ALA A 89 5.79 -11.40 3.18
CA ALA A 89 6.32 -12.75 3.05
C ALA A 89 6.83 -13.27 4.41
N PRO A 90 6.77 -14.60 4.67
CA PRO A 90 7.19 -15.17 5.94
C PRO A 90 8.61 -14.77 6.32
N ASP A 91 8.83 -14.55 7.61
CA ASP A 91 10.17 -14.32 8.14
C ASP A 91 10.99 -15.62 8.23
N VAL A 92 12.18 -15.56 8.83
CA VAL A 92 13.08 -16.71 9.00
C VAL A 92 12.49 -17.84 9.85
N HIS A 93 11.42 -17.55 10.62
CA HIS A 93 10.71 -18.53 11.44
C HIS A 93 9.47 -19.09 10.72
N GLY A 94 9.12 -18.56 9.55
CA GLY A 94 7.94 -18.96 8.79
C GLY A 94 6.66 -18.24 9.24
N ASP A 95 6.78 -17.23 10.09
CA ASP A 95 5.63 -16.48 10.59
C ASP A 95 5.21 -15.41 9.59
N TRP A 96 3.90 -15.35 9.32
CA TRP A 96 3.30 -14.33 8.47
C TRP A 96 3.04 -13.07 9.29
N GLN A 97 3.52 -11.93 8.79
CA GLN A 97 3.28 -10.65 9.43
C GLN A 97 2.24 -9.86 8.65
N THR A 98 1.26 -9.33 9.38
CA THR A 98 0.16 -8.55 8.79
C THR A 98 0.04 -7.18 9.42
N CYS A 99 -0.34 -6.16 8.64
CA CYS A 99 -0.58 -4.81 9.12
C CYS A 99 -1.88 -4.26 8.51
N PRO A 100 -2.92 -3.97 9.30
CA PRO A 100 -4.08 -3.25 8.81
C PRO A 100 -3.73 -1.77 8.60
N LEU A 101 -4.34 -1.14 7.61
CA LEU A 101 -4.21 0.31 7.39
C LEU A 101 -5.51 0.94 6.93
N VAL A 102 -5.59 2.25 7.11
CA VAL A 102 -6.65 3.10 6.55
C VAL A 102 -6.00 4.25 5.80
N LEU A 103 -6.42 4.45 4.55
CA LEU A 103 -5.96 5.52 3.68
C LEU A 103 -7.13 6.44 3.34
N LYS A 104 -7.03 7.71 3.70
CA LYS A 104 -8.03 8.72 3.39
C LYS A 104 -7.81 9.25 1.98
N LYS A 105 -8.88 9.42 1.22
CA LYS A 105 -8.82 10.03 -0.11
C LYS A 105 -8.30 11.47 0.00
N PHE A 106 -7.32 11.80 -0.82
CA PHE A 106 -6.80 13.15 -0.94
C PHE A 106 -7.58 13.89 -2.03
N ILE A 107 -8.29 14.93 -1.62
CA ILE A 107 -8.98 15.85 -2.53
C ILE A 107 -8.16 17.14 -2.54
N ARG A 108 -7.62 17.49 -3.71
CA ARG A 108 -6.94 18.78 -3.87
C ARG A 108 -8.03 19.86 -3.92
N GLU A 109 -8.09 20.71 -2.91
CA GLU A 109 -8.93 21.91 -2.96
C GLU A 109 -8.42 22.80 -4.11
N VAL A 110 -9.34 23.23 -4.96
CA VAL A 110 -9.10 24.07 -6.15
C VAL A 110 -9.17 25.53 -5.76
#